data_AF-A0ABD2XIF5-F1
#
_entry.id   AF-A0ABD2XIF5-F1
#
_cell.length_a   1.000
_cell.length_b   1.000
_cell.length_c   1.000
_cell.angle_alpha   90.00
_cell.angle_beta   90.00
_cell.angle_gamma   90.00
#
_symmetry.space_group_name_H-M   'P 1'
#
loop_
_entity.id
_entity.type
_entity.pdbx_description
1 polymer ?
#
loop_
_entity_poly.entity_id
_entity_poly.type
_entity_poly.pdbx_seq_one_letter_code
_entity_poly.pdbx_strand_id
1 'polypeptide(L)'
;MAYMKVLLDSIRKNWIKIVDKTERAILIQYSEKGFIISVGYMTYISLALIVYISTPLMPTLLDLVIPLNESRPKMHLLKGEFWFDGDEHYWQIFQIDSISCIMASTVVMTVDSFYANCTEHCLGLFAIVKYRLSIPNKENLKKTDPRYEDVSYKWLVENIRIHSAVLEFSSMLNYQIVHTT
;
A
#
# COMPACT_ATOMS: atom_id res chain seq x y z
N MET A 1 14.68 -8.33 4.19
CA MET A 1 13.84 -8.73 5.34
C MET A 1 14.07 -7.91 6.62
N ALA A 2 15.29 -7.47 6.94
CA ALA A 2 15.55 -6.70 8.17
C ALA A 2 14.77 -5.38 8.25
N TYR A 3 14.67 -4.64 7.13
CA TYR A 3 14.02 -3.33 7.08
C TYR A 3 12.53 -3.38 7.42
N MET A 4 11.76 -4.30 6.83
CA MET A 4 10.32 -4.46 7.10
C MET A 4 10.02 -4.72 8.59
N LYS A 5 10.88 -5.50 9.27
CA LYS A 5 10.76 -5.74 10.71
C LYS A 5 10.94 -4.45 11.51
N VAL A 6 11.97 -3.66 11.16
CA VAL A 6 12.21 -2.35 11.79
C VAL A 6 11.02 -1.40 11.58
N LEU A 7 10.41 -1.40 10.39
CA LEU A 7 9.23 -0.61 10.07
C LEU A 7 8.04 -0.98 10.97
N LEU A 8 7.70 -2.27 11.01
CA LEU A 8 6.58 -2.77 11.81
C LEU A 8 6.81 -2.55 13.32
N ASP A 9 8.04 -2.72 13.79
CA ASP A 9 8.40 -2.43 15.18
C ASP A 9 8.27 -0.95 15.52
N SER A 10 8.62 -0.05 14.58
CA SER A 10 8.44 1.40 14.73
C SER A 10 6.95 1.75 14.85
N ILE A 11 6.12 1.23 13.94
CA ILE A 11 4.66 1.41 13.97
C ILE A 11 4.12 0.93 15.33
N ARG A 12 4.47 -0.29 15.74
CA ARG A 12 4.06 -0.86 17.03
C ARG A 12 4.45 0.03 18.20
N LYS A 13 5.68 0.51 18.24
CA LYS A 13 6.17 1.41 19.32
C LYS A 13 5.38 2.72 19.34
N ASN A 14 5.05 3.30 18.19
CA ASN A 14 4.23 4.51 18.11
C ASN A 14 2.83 4.28 18.69
N TRP A 15 2.19 3.16 18.33
CA TRP A 15 0.88 2.78 18.87
C TRP A 15 0.87 2.58 20.39
N ILE A 16 1.96 2.06 20.97
CA ILE A 16 2.11 1.90 22.43
C ILE A 16 2.35 3.25 23.12
N LYS A 17 3.13 4.14 22.49
CA LYS A 17 3.54 5.43 23.05
C LYS A 17 2.40 6.45 23.08
N ILE A 18 1.49 6.41 22.10
CA ILE A 18 0.38 7.36 21.98
C ILE A 18 -0.78 6.89 22.88
N VAL A 19 -0.84 7.46 24.09
CA VAL A 19 -1.85 7.13 25.11
C VAL A 19 -3.02 8.12 25.14
N ASP A 20 -2.80 9.36 24.69
CA ASP A 20 -3.84 10.39 24.68
C ASP A 20 -5.02 10.00 23.78
N LYS A 21 -6.25 10.19 24.27
CA LYS A 21 -7.47 9.75 23.59
C LYS A 21 -7.66 10.47 22.25
N THR A 22 -7.36 11.77 22.18
CA THR A 22 -7.54 12.56 20.97
C THR A 22 -6.47 12.20 19.94
N GLU A 23 -5.22 12.05 20.36
CA GLU A 23 -4.13 11.60 19.48
C GLU A 23 -4.38 10.20 18.93
N ARG A 24 -4.90 9.30 19.77
CA ARG A 24 -5.28 7.95 19.35
C ARG A 24 -6.44 7.96 18.35
N ALA A 25 -7.44 8.84 18.54
CA ALA A 25 -8.53 9.00 17.59
C ALA A 25 -8.03 9.49 16.22
N ILE A 26 -7.09 10.44 16.20
CA ILE A 26 -6.43 10.88 14.96
C ILE A 26 -5.72 9.69 14.29
N LEU A 27 -4.93 8.93 15.04
CA LEU A 27 -4.20 7.78 14.48
C LEU A 27 -5.14 6.72 13.89
N ILE A 28 -6.24 6.43 14.57
CA ILE A 28 -7.28 5.51 14.09
C ILE A 28 -7.90 6.03 12.80
N GLN A 29 -8.27 7.32 12.74
CA GLN A 29 -8.85 7.91 11.54
C GLN A 29 -7.95 7.72 10.31
N TYR A 30 -6.65 7.98 10.44
CA TYR A 30 -5.71 7.78 9.34
C TYR A 30 -5.50 6.30 9.01
N SER A 31 -5.48 5.42 10.02
CA SER A 31 -5.43 3.97 9.79
C SER A 31 -6.65 3.44 9.03
N GLU A 32 -7.85 3.93 9.35
CA GLU A 32 -9.10 3.57 8.65
C GLU A 32 -9.08 4.08 7.21
N LYS A 33 -8.59 5.30 6.98
CA LYS A 33 -8.43 5.84 5.62
C LYS A 33 -7.47 4.99 4.80
N GLY A 34 -6.32 4.60 5.34
CA GLY A 34 -5.39 3.70 4.66
C GLY A 34 -6.02 2.35 4.32
N PHE A 35 -6.81 1.79 5.25
CA PHE A 35 -7.54 0.55 5.01
C PHE A 35 -8.56 0.70 3.86
N ILE A 36 -9.37 1.76 3.87
CA ILE A 36 -10.37 2.03 2.81
C ILE A 36 -9.69 2.20 1.45
N ILE A 37 -8.59 2.97 1.39
CA ILE A 37 -7.79 3.16 0.17
C ILE A 37 -7.25 1.82 -0.33
N SER A 38 -6.70 1.00 0.57
CA SER A 38 -6.15 -0.32 0.23
C SER A 38 -7.23 -1.24 -0.33
N VAL A 39 -8.40 -1.33 0.33
CA VAL A 39 -9.52 -2.17 -0.12
C VAL A 39 -10.07 -1.68 -1.46
N GLY A 40 -10.25 -0.36 -1.63
CA GLY A 40 -10.66 0.24 -2.90
C GLY A 40 -9.69 -0.06 -4.04
N TYR A 41 -8.38 0.03 -3.79
CA TYR A 41 -7.36 -0.32 -4.76
C TYR A 41 -7.37 -1.82 -5.09
N MET A 42 -7.41 -2.69 -4.08
CA MET A 42 -7.43 -4.13 -4.28
C MET A 42 -8.64 -4.59 -5.09
N THR A 43 -9.83 -4.03 -4.81
CA THR A 43 -11.05 -4.34 -5.56
C THR A 43 -10.95 -3.87 -7.01
N TYR A 44 -10.42 -2.67 -7.26
CA TYR A 44 -10.18 -2.16 -8.60
C TYR A 44 -9.24 -3.07 -9.42
N ILE A 45 -8.08 -3.43 -8.86
CA ILE A 45 -7.12 -4.31 -9.54
C ILE A 45 -7.70 -5.70 -9.79
N SER A 46 -8.45 -6.24 -8.83
CA SER A 46 -9.12 -7.54 -8.98
C SER A 46 -10.12 -7.54 -10.13
N LEU A 47 -10.93 -6.47 -10.26
CA LEU A 47 -11.87 -6.32 -11.37
C LEU A 47 -11.15 -6.21 -12.71
N ALA A 48 -10.09 -5.40 -12.78
CA ALA A 48 -9.27 -5.27 -13.98
C ALA A 48 -8.65 -6.62 -14.40
N LEU A 49 -8.16 -7.40 -13.44
CA LEU A 49 -7.60 -8.72 -13.69
C LEU A 49 -8.65 -9.73 -14.20
N ILE A 50 -9.87 -9.71 -13.64
CA ILE A 50 -10.97 -10.55 -14.12
C ILE A 50 -11.30 -10.21 -15.58
N VAL A 51 -11.42 -8.93 -15.91
CA VAL A 51 -11.65 -8.48 -17.28
C VAL A 51 -10.51 -8.92 -18.20
N TYR A 52 -9.26 -8.75 -17.76
CA TYR A 52 -8.08 -9.17 -18.51
C TYR A 52 -8.10 -10.67 -18.84
N ILE A 53 -8.32 -11.53 -17.84
CA ILE A 53 -8.39 -12.99 -18.00
C ILE A 53 -9.60 -13.41 -18.85
N SER A 54 -10.72 -12.68 -18.78
CA SER A 54 -11.91 -12.96 -19.59
C SER A 54 -11.76 -12.62 -21.07
N THR A 55 -10.85 -11.73 -21.43
CA THR A 55 -10.64 -11.27 -22.82
C THR A 55 -10.37 -12.42 -23.81
N PRO A 56 -9.43 -13.35 -23.56
CA PRO A 56 -9.21 -14.51 -24.42
C PRO A 56 -10.32 -15.57 -24.41
N LEU A 57 -11.25 -15.54 -23.44
CA LEU A 57 -12.42 -16.43 -23.39
C LEU A 57 -13.59 -15.93 -24.25
N MET A 58 -13.63 -14.63 -24.55
CA MET A 58 -14.65 -14.02 -25.41
C MET A 58 -14.81 -14.72 -26.77
N PRO A 59 -13.75 -15.00 -27.57
CA PRO A 59 -13.91 -15.68 -28.86
C PRO A 59 -14.56 -17.06 -28.72
N THR A 60 -14.21 -17.83 -27.69
CA THR A 60 -14.80 -19.15 -27.42
C THR A 60 -16.29 -19.05 -27.05
N LEU A 61 -16.66 -18.06 -26.24
CA LEU A 61 -18.06 -17.83 -25.89
C LEU A 61 -18.89 -17.35 -27.08
N LEU A 62 -18.31 -16.51 -27.93
CA LEU A 62 -18.94 -16.03 -29.16
C LEU A 62 -19.16 -17.16 -30.17
N ASP A 63 -18.25 -18.13 -30.27
CA ASP A 63 -18.43 -19.30 -31.14
C ASP A 63 -19.55 -20.23 -30.65
N LEU A 64 -19.87 -20.23 -29.35
CA LEU A 64 -21.01 -20.98 -28.79
C LEU A 64 -22.35 -20.30 -29.10
N VAL A 65 -22.42 -18.96 -29.00
CA VAL A 65 -23.67 -18.20 -29.16
C VAL A 65 -23.96 -17.85 -30.63
N ILE A 66 -22.92 -17.53 -31.39
CA ILE A 66 -22.98 -17.14 -32.80
C ILE A 66 -21.88 -17.89 -33.56
N PRO A 67 -22.10 -19.17 -33.89
CA PRO A 67 -21.10 -19.99 -34.57
C PRO A 67 -20.84 -19.45 -35.98
N LEU A 68 -19.56 -19.28 -36.32
CA LEU A 68 -19.12 -19.04 -37.69
C LEU A 68 -18.73 -20.37 -38.36
N ASN A 69 -18.68 -20.37 -39.70
CA ASN A 69 -18.28 -21.55 -40.49
C ASN A 69 -16.81 -21.96 -40.28
N GLU A 70 -15.99 -21.05 -39.73
CA GLU A 70 -14.62 -21.27 -39.26
C GLU A 70 -14.51 -20.79 -37.80
N SER A 71 -13.78 -21.54 -36.95
CA SER A 71 -13.59 -21.14 -35.55
C SER A 71 -12.72 -19.90 -35.44
N ARG A 72 -13.01 -19.01 -34.50
CA ARG A 72 -12.22 -17.78 -34.28
C ARG A 72 -10.80 -18.13 -33.80
N PRO A 73 -9.79 -17.30 -34.16
CA PRO A 73 -8.43 -17.51 -33.66
C PRO A 73 -8.40 -17.40 -32.13
N LYS A 74 -7.75 -18.35 -31.48
CA LYS A 74 -7.57 -18.36 -30.03
C LYS A 74 -6.60 -17.24 -29.65
N MET A 75 -6.85 -16.58 -28.51
CA MET A 75 -6.03 -15.48 -28.05
C MET A 75 -5.28 -15.89 -26.78
N HIS A 76 -3.96 -15.73 -26.77
CA HIS A 76 -3.15 -16.04 -25.58
C HIS A 76 -3.15 -14.87 -24.59
N LEU A 77 -3.16 -15.19 -23.30
CA LEU A 77 -3.12 -14.23 -22.18
C LEU A 77 -1.80 -13.49 -22.12
N LEU A 78 -0.71 -14.24 -22.22
CA LEU A 78 0.64 -13.71 -22.33
C LEU A 78 1.14 -14.08 -23.72
N LYS A 79 1.77 -13.13 -24.43
CA LYS A 79 2.46 -13.41 -25.69
C LYS A 79 3.81 -14.07 -25.43
N GLY A 80 3.80 -15.18 -24.69
CA GLY A 80 4.98 -16.00 -24.45
C GLY A 80 5.27 -16.87 -25.67
N GLU A 81 6.52 -16.88 -26.12
CA GLU A 81 6.98 -17.88 -27.09
C GLU A 81 7.22 -19.19 -26.34
N PHE A 82 6.32 -20.16 -26.53
CA PHE A 82 6.48 -21.51 -25.99
C PHE A 82 7.28 -22.37 -26.97
N TRP A 83 8.11 -23.26 -26.44
CA TRP A 83 8.93 -24.19 -27.23
C TRP A 83 8.12 -25.31 -27.91
N PHE A 84 6.83 -25.41 -27.60
CA PHE A 84 5.89 -26.41 -28.12
C PHE A 84 4.69 -25.71 -28.77
N ASP A 85 3.95 -26.44 -29.64
CA ASP A 85 2.81 -25.89 -30.37
C ASP A 85 1.75 -25.35 -29.40
N GLY A 86 1.55 -24.03 -29.43
CA GLY A 86 0.69 -23.31 -28.51
C GLY A 86 -0.79 -23.63 -28.68
N ASP A 87 -1.19 -24.12 -29.85
CA ASP A 87 -2.58 -24.42 -30.17
C ASP A 87 -3.04 -25.79 -29.65
N GLU A 88 -2.14 -26.76 -29.58
CA GLU A 88 -2.40 -28.12 -29.07
C GLU A 88 -2.62 -28.09 -27.54
N HIS A 89 -1.82 -27.29 -26.82
CA HIS A 89 -1.83 -27.22 -25.36
C HIS A 89 -2.47 -25.93 -24.82
N TYR A 90 -3.29 -25.26 -25.65
CA TYR A 90 -3.84 -23.93 -25.37
C TYR A 90 -4.45 -23.79 -23.98
N TRP A 91 -5.28 -24.75 -23.55
CA TRP A 91 -5.97 -24.65 -22.25
C TRP A 91 -5.00 -24.76 -21.06
N GLN A 92 -3.95 -25.56 -21.19
CA GLN A 92 -2.92 -25.68 -20.15
C GLN A 92 -2.08 -24.40 -20.06
N ILE A 93 -1.70 -23.84 -21.21
CA ILE A 93 -0.99 -22.55 -21.29
C ILE A 93 -1.84 -21.44 -20.66
N PHE A 94 -3.13 -21.36 -21.03
CA PHE A 94 -4.07 -20.40 -20.48
C PHE A 94 -4.16 -20.46 -18.95
N GLN A 95 -4.20 -21.66 -18.37
CA GLN A 95 -4.25 -21.85 -16.92
C GLN A 95 -2.96 -21.39 -16.25
N ILE A 96 -1.80 -21.76 -16.79
CA ILE A 96 -0.50 -21.34 -16.26
C ILE A 96 -0.36 -19.81 -16.31
N ASP A 97 -0.70 -19.19 -17.44
CA ASP A 97 -0.65 -17.75 -17.62
C ASP A 97 -1.61 -17.02 -16.67
N SER A 98 -2.82 -17.54 -16.50
CA SER A 98 -3.81 -16.99 -15.57
C SER A 98 -3.30 -17.04 -14.12
N ILE A 99 -2.76 -18.18 -13.69
CA ILE A 99 -2.19 -18.34 -12.34
C ILE A 99 -1.01 -17.38 -12.15
N SER A 100 -0.13 -17.26 -13.16
CA SER A 100 1.00 -16.34 -13.13
C SER A 100 0.56 -14.89 -12.96
N CYS A 101 -0.44 -14.45 -13.74
CA CYS A 101 -1.01 -13.10 -13.63
C CYS A 101 -1.66 -12.85 -12.25
N ILE A 102 -2.37 -13.83 -11.70
CA ILE A 102 -2.99 -13.75 -10.36
C ILE A 102 -1.91 -13.62 -9.28
N MET A 103 -0.85 -14.44 -9.35
CA MET A 103 0.25 -14.39 -8.40
C MET A 103 0.98 -13.05 -8.47
N ALA A 104 1.34 -12.59 -9.67
CA ALA A 104 2.02 -11.31 -9.87
C ALA A 104 1.16 -10.14 -9.33
N SER A 105 -0.13 -10.11 -9.67
CA SER A 105 -1.06 -9.07 -9.20
C SER A 105 -1.20 -9.08 -7.68
N THR A 106 -1.25 -10.26 -7.05
CA THR A 106 -1.35 -10.39 -5.59
C THR A 106 -0.12 -9.80 -4.88
N VAL A 107 1.08 -10.03 -5.42
CA VAL A 107 2.32 -9.45 -4.88
C VAL A 107 2.27 -7.93 -4.97
N VAL A 108 1.92 -7.37 -6.14
CA VAL A 108 1.80 -5.92 -6.35
C VAL A 108 0.77 -5.32 -5.39
N MET A 109 -0.43 -5.89 -5.33
CA MET A 109 -1.50 -5.44 -4.42
C MET A 109 -1.03 -5.41 -2.97
N THR A 110 -0.30 -6.43 -2.52
CA THR A 110 0.21 -6.52 -1.15
C THR A 110 1.25 -5.43 -0.86
N VAL A 111 2.20 -5.24 -1.78
CA VAL A 111 3.27 -4.24 -1.63
C VAL A 111 2.69 -2.82 -1.62
N ASP A 112 1.83 -2.50 -2.58
CA ASP A 112 1.23 -1.16 -2.72
C ASP A 112 0.33 -0.82 -1.53
N SER A 113 -0.48 -1.79 -1.08
CA SER A 113 -1.36 -1.58 0.07
C SER A 113 -0.57 -1.43 1.37
N PHE A 114 0.52 -2.18 1.53
CA PHE A 114 1.42 -2.00 2.65
C PHE A 114 2.04 -0.59 2.64
N TYR A 115 2.51 -0.13 1.48
CA TYR A 115 3.08 1.20 1.30
C TYR A 115 2.06 2.32 1.60
N ALA A 116 0.83 2.20 1.08
CA ALA A 116 -0.24 3.15 1.32
C ALA A 116 -0.58 3.27 2.81
N ASN A 117 -0.74 2.14 3.50
CA ASN A 117 -1.01 2.11 4.95
C ASN A 117 0.14 2.74 5.77
N CYS A 118 1.38 2.48 5.38
CA CYS A 118 2.53 3.08 6.03
C CYS A 118 2.59 4.60 5.83
N THR A 119 2.24 5.07 4.63
CA THR A 119 2.15 6.50 4.32
C THR A 119 1.07 7.18 5.15
N GLU A 120 -0.13 6.58 5.23
CA GLU A 120 -1.22 7.09 6.06
C GLU A 120 -0.86 7.09 7.56
N HIS A 121 -0.13 6.07 8.05
CA HIS A 121 0.39 6.09 9.41
C HIS A 121 1.31 7.29 9.66
N CYS A 122 2.22 7.60 8.73
CA CYS A 122 3.09 8.77 8.83
C CYS A 122 2.29 10.09 8.81
N LEU A 123 1.28 10.20 7.95
CA LEU A 123 0.36 11.35 7.91
C LEU A 123 -0.41 11.50 9.22
N GLY A 124 -0.85 10.40 9.84
CA GLY A 124 -1.47 10.39 11.16
C GLY A 124 -0.55 10.92 12.25
N LEU A 125 0.73 10.55 12.23
CA LEU A 125 1.73 11.11 13.15
C LEU A 125 1.91 12.61 12.93
N PHE A 126 1.98 13.09 11.68
CA PHE A 126 2.05 14.53 11.40
C PHE A 126 0.79 15.28 11.85
N ALA A 127 -0.38 14.68 11.70
CA ALA A 127 -1.63 15.25 12.20
C ALA A 127 -1.62 15.37 13.73
N ILE A 128 -1.04 14.39 14.44
CA ILE A 128 -0.84 14.48 15.90
C ILE A 128 0.12 15.61 16.27
N VAL A 129 1.23 15.77 15.54
CA VAL A 129 2.18 16.88 15.75
C VAL A 129 1.46 18.22 15.55
N LYS A 130 0.69 18.36 14.47
CA LYS A 130 -0.12 19.55 14.20
C LYS A 130 -1.15 19.80 15.30
N TYR A 131 -1.82 18.76 15.78
CA TYR A 131 -2.77 18.86 16.89
C TYR A 131 -2.08 19.41 18.14
N ARG A 132 -0.95 18.83 18.55
CA ARG A 132 -0.16 19.30 19.71
C ARG A 132 0.26 20.76 19.59
N LEU A 133 0.65 21.19 18.38
CA LEU A 133 1.00 22.59 18.06
C LEU A 133 -0.20 23.53 18.12
N SER A 134 -1.39 23.05 17.74
CA SER A 134 -2.61 23.86 17.68
C SER A 134 -3.31 24.05 19.01
N ILE A 135 -2.98 23.25 20.03
CA ILE A 135 -3.52 23.44 21.37
C ILE A 135 -3.04 24.80 21.86
N PRO A 136 -3.94 25.79 22.04
CA PRO A 136 -3.54 27.10 22.51
C PRO A 136 -2.89 26.89 23.86
N ASN A 137 -1.69 27.45 23.99
CA ASN A 137 -0.87 27.48 25.18
C ASN A 137 -1.75 27.48 26.45
N LYS A 138 -1.95 26.32 27.10
CA LYS A 138 -2.37 26.30 28.52
C LYS A 138 -1.30 26.99 29.40
N GLU A 139 -0.24 27.50 28.79
CA GLU A 139 0.98 28.06 29.36
C GLU A 139 1.14 29.57 29.12
N ASN A 140 0.08 30.32 28.80
CA ASN A 140 0.08 31.72 29.26
C ASN A 140 0.17 31.81 30.80
N LEU A 141 0.04 30.70 31.52
CA LEU A 141 0.30 30.55 32.96
C LEU A 141 1.73 30.05 33.32
N LYS A 142 2.58 29.62 32.38
CA LYS A 142 3.91 29.03 32.67
C LYS A 142 5.12 29.73 32.04
N LYS A 143 4.95 30.88 31.38
CA LYS A 143 6.06 31.69 30.83
C LYS A 143 7.10 32.15 31.87
N THR A 144 6.91 31.84 33.15
CA THR A 144 7.81 32.22 34.26
C THR A 144 8.72 31.08 34.76
N ASP A 145 8.63 29.85 34.23
CA ASP A 145 9.45 28.71 34.70
C ASP A 145 10.66 28.47 33.76
N PRO A 146 11.93 28.55 34.23
CA PRO A 146 13.11 28.26 33.41
C PRO A 146 13.20 26.81 32.91
N ARG A 147 12.37 25.88 33.42
CA ARG A 147 12.21 24.52 32.88
C ARG A 147 11.39 24.48 31.58
N TYR A 148 10.77 25.60 31.19
CA TYR A 148 9.94 25.70 30.01
C TYR A 148 10.74 25.58 28.71
N GLU A 149 11.90 26.24 28.62
CA GLU A 149 12.80 26.12 27.48
C GLU A 149 13.27 24.68 27.27
N ASP A 150 13.54 23.93 28.35
CA ASP A 150 13.96 22.52 28.28
C ASP A 150 12.83 21.61 27.78
N VAL A 151 11.57 21.85 28.19
CA VAL A 151 10.40 21.08 27.71
C VAL A 151 10.09 21.41 26.24
N SER A 152 10.11 22.68 25.83
CA SER A 152 9.89 23.09 24.44
C SER A 152 11.01 22.62 23.52
N TYR A 153 12.27 22.66 23.96
CA TYR A 153 13.42 22.15 23.21
C TYR A 153 13.37 20.63 23.06
N LYS A 154 13.13 19.89 24.16
CA LYS A 154 12.99 18.43 24.13
C LYS A 154 11.81 17.99 23.27
N TRP A 155 10.74 18.78 23.26
CA TRP A 155 9.59 18.61 22.38
C TRP A 155 9.94 18.87 20.91
N LEU A 156 10.66 19.96 20.59
CA LEU A 156 11.10 20.27 19.23
C LEU A 156 12.03 19.18 18.69
N VAL A 157 12.98 18.72 19.50
CA VAL A 157 13.91 17.63 19.16
C VAL A 157 13.14 16.34 18.90
N GLU A 158 12.12 16.01 19.69
CA GLU A 158 11.30 14.83 19.47
C GLU A 158 10.49 14.91 18.17
N ASN A 159 9.96 16.09 17.82
CA ASN A 159 9.25 16.30 16.55
C ASN A 159 10.19 16.25 15.35
N ILE A 160 11.37 16.86 15.44
CA ILE A 160 12.43 16.77 14.42
C ILE A 160 12.86 15.31 14.24
N ARG A 161 12.97 14.56 15.34
CA ARG A 161 13.32 13.14 15.31
C ARG A 161 12.23 12.28 14.66
N ILE A 162 10.95 12.55 14.93
CA ILE A 162 9.84 11.87 14.25
C ILE A 162 9.82 12.23 12.76
N HIS A 163 10.02 13.50 12.41
CA HIS A 163 10.15 13.94 11.02
C HIS A 163 11.32 13.25 10.31
N SER A 164 12.49 13.20 10.94
CA SER A 164 13.68 12.52 10.43
C SER A 164 13.42 11.01 10.25
N ALA A 165 12.76 10.37 11.22
CA ALA A 165 12.42 8.95 11.13
C ALA A 165 11.44 8.66 9.99
N VAL A 166 10.49 9.56 9.72
CA VAL A 166 9.56 9.44 8.57
C VAL A 166 10.29 9.66 7.25
N LEU A 167 11.24 10.58 7.19
CA LEU A 167 12.08 10.80 6.00
C LEU A 167 13.00 9.60 5.74
N GLU A 168 13.60 9.03 6.77
CA GLU A 168 14.37 7.80 6.68
C GLU A 168 13.49 6.64 6.21
N PHE A 169 12.30 6.50 6.78
CA PHE A 169 11.31 5.51 6.37
C PHE A 169 10.92 5.65 4.90
N SER A 170 10.63 6.87 4.44
CA SER A 170 10.34 7.18 3.04
C SER A 170 11.52 6.89 2.12
N SER A 171 12.75 7.23 2.54
CA SER A 171 13.97 6.96 1.79
C SER A 171 14.23 5.45 1.64
N MET A 172 13.95 4.67 2.68
CA MET A 172 14.08 3.21 2.64
C MET A 172 13.04 2.59 1.71
N LEU A 173 11.81 3.11 1.71
CA LEU A 173 10.78 2.65 0.77
C LEU A 173 11.16 2.98 -0.68
N ASN A 174 11.64 4.19 -0.95
CA ASN A 174 12.12 4.57 -2.28
C ASN A 174 13.32 3.72 -2.74
N TYR A 175 14.25 3.41 -1.84
CA TYR A 175 15.39 2.55 -2.16
C TYR A 175 14.94 1.13 -2.55
N GLN A 176 13.92 0.58 -1.88
CA GLN A 176 13.35 -0.71 -2.28
C GLN A 176 12.72 -0.63 -3.67
N ILE A 177 12.01 0.45 -4.02
CA ILE A 177 11.41 0.58 -5.35
C ILE A 177 12.49 0.61 -6.44
N VAL A 178 13.52 1.45 -6.29
CA VAL A 178 14.59 1.61 -7.30
C VAL A 178 15.40 0.33 -7.53
N HIS A 179 15.59 -0.52 -6.52
CA HIS A 179 16.34 -1.77 -6.66
C HIS A 179 15.50 -3.00 -7.02
N THR A 180 14.17 -2.86 -7.08
CA THR A 180 13.26 -3.96 -7.47
C THR A 180 12.62 -3.72 -8.85
N THR A 181 12.89 -2.57 -9.49
CA THR A 181 12.49 -2.24 -10.87
C THR A 181 13.69 -2.40 -11.80
#